data_AF-A0AAV0IHQ9-F1
#
_entry.id   AF-A0AAV0IHQ9-F1
#
_cell.length_a   1.000
_cell.length_b   1.000
_cell.length_c   1.000
_cell.angle_alpha   90.00
_cell.angle_beta   90.00
_cell.angle_gamma   90.00
#
_symmetry.space_group_name_H-M   'P 1'
#
loop_
_entity.id
_entity.type
_entity.pdbx_description
1 polymer ?
#
loop_
_entity_poly.entity_id
_entity_poly.type
_entity_poly.pdbx_seq_one_letter_code
_entity_poly.pdbx_strand_id
1 'polypeptide(L)'
;MDEARSFARSHLLKIYNTTDQAMAAKQLARALELPSHWRIRRSEARWHIEQYKDIEGIVDPSLLELAVLDFNMVQLVYQTDLKELNRWWKELGLPEKLEFARDRLNESFQWAVSLIQEPQFSYCRKIMSKLVCLVNVVDDVYDVYGSMDELQRFTAAILRWNAEELDELPEYMQICFMAVYNTANELAYYTIKQKGFNCLPYIKQAVRICTIGFINVGI
;
A
#
# COMPACT_ATOMS: atom_id res chain seq x y z
N MET A 1 -15.96 26.37 6.97
CA MET A 1 -16.29 24.96 6.62
C MET A 1 -16.53 24.10 7.85
N ASP A 2 -15.85 24.34 8.98
CA ASP A 2 -16.05 23.55 10.21
C ASP A 2 -17.46 23.66 10.79
N GLU A 3 -18.04 24.87 10.82
CA GLU A 3 -19.42 25.09 11.24
C GLU A 3 -20.41 24.31 10.38
N ALA A 4 -20.24 24.31 9.05
CA ALA A 4 -21.06 23.56 8.12
C ALA A 4 -20.93 22.04 8.32
N ARG A 5 -19.72 21.53 8.58
CA ARG A 5 -19.49 20.12 8.90
C ARG A 5 -20.16 19.72 10.22
N SER A 6 -20.03 20.55 11.26
CA SER A 6 -20.64 20.32 12.57
C SER A 6 -22.16 20.33 12.46
N PHE A 7 -22.71 21.34 11.78
CA PHE A 7 -24.13 21.46 11.47
C PHE A 7 -24.64 20.22 10.74
N ALA A 8 -24.06 19.88 9.59
CA ALA A 8 -24.47 18.71 8.81
C ALA A 8 -24.39 17.41 9.63
N ARG A 9 -23.29 17.17 10.36
CA ARG A 9 -23.12 15.97 11.18
C ARG A 9 -24.21 15.86 12.25
N SER A 10 -24.52 16.94 12.95
CA SER A 10 -25.55 16.94 14.01
C SER A 10 -26.94 16.63 13.45
N HIS A 11 -27.28 17.17 12.28
CA HIS A 11 -28.57 16.93 11.64
C HIS A 11 -28.67 15.52 11.03
N LEU A 12 -27.62 15.04 10.37
CA LEU A 12 -27.56 13.68 9.82
C LEU A 12 -27.65 12.61 10.91
N LEU A 13 -27.06 12.82 12.09
CA LEU A 13 -27.20 11.92 13.25
C LEU A 13 -28.65 11.84 13.75
N LYS A 14 -29.37 12.98 13.80
CA LYS A 14 -30.79 12.98 14.17
C LYS A 14 -31.61 12.17 13.17
N ILE A 15 -31.40 12.40 11.87
CA ILE A 15 -32.11 11.67 10.81
C ILE A 15 -31.78 10.17 10.85
N TYR A 16 -30.51 9.81 11.05
CA TYR A 16 -30.08 8.41 11.15
C TYR A 16 -30.80 7.64 12.26
N ASN A 17 -31.04 8.29 13.41
CA ASN A 17 -31.73 7.66 14.54
C ASN A 17 -33.25 7.55 14.36
N THR A 18 -33.83 8.21 13.35
CA THR A 18 -35.28 8.26 13.14
C THR A 18 -35.72 7.69 11.79
N THR A 19 -34.80 7.34 10.90
CA THR A 19 -35.14 6.86 9.57
C THR A 19 -35.53 5.38 9.58
N ASP A 20 -36.70 5.08 9.05
CA ASP A 20 -37.14 3.69 8.82
C ASP A 20 -36.69 3.15 7.45
N GLN A 21 -36.15 4.02 6.59
CA GLN A 21 -35.64 3.64 5.27
C GLN A 21 -34.25 3.00 5.38
N ALA A 22 -34.17 1.68 5.17
CA ALA A 22 -32.93 0.92 5.28
C ALA A 22 -31.80 1.44 4.36
N MET A 23 -32.12 1.84 3.12
CA MET A 23 -31.13 2.39 2.18
C MET A 23 -30.55 3.73 2.68
N ALA A 24 -31.42 4.64 3.14
CA ALA A 24 -31.00 5.92 3.70
C ALA A 24 -30.16 5.71 4.98
N ALA A 25 -30.54 4.78 5.84
CA ALA A 25 -29.78 4.41 7.03
C ALA A 25 -28.35 3.96 6.69
N LYS A 26 -28.18 3.09 5.67
CA LYS A 26 -26.86 2.64 5.20
C LYS A 26 -26.01 3.79 4.68
N GLN A 27 -26.58 4.68 3.86
CA GLN A 27 -25.86 5.85 3.31
C GLN A 27 -25.45 6.82 4.42
N LEU A 28 -26.34 7.10 5.37
CA LEU A 28 -26.08 7.98 6.51
C LEU A 28 -25.00 7.42 7.42
N ALA A 29 -25.09 6.13 7.80
CA ALA A 29 -24.07 5.46 8.61
C ALA A 29 -22.69 5.58 7.96
N ARG A 30 -22.60 5.29 6.66
CA ARG A 30 -21.36 5.36 5.90
C ARG A 30 -20.81 6.79 5.82
N ALA A 31 -21.65 7.79 5.54
CA ALA A 31 -21.22 9.19 5.49
C ALA A 31 -20.79 9.74 6.86
N LEU A 32 -21.43 9.30 7.94
CA LEU A 32 -21.11 9.70 9.32
C LEU A 32 -19.83 9.05 9.86
N GLU A 33 -19.51 7.84 9.40
CA GLU A 33 -18.26 7.13 9.68
C GLU A 33 -17.07 7.84 8.99
N LEU A 34 -17.15 8.01 7.66
CA LEU A 34 -16.08 8.61 6.88
C LEU A 34 -16.69 9.35 5.67
N PRO A 35 -16.37 10.64 5.46
CA PRO A 35 -16.85 11.38 4.29
C PRO A 35 -16.37 10.77 2.97
N SER A 36 -17.14 10.91 1.89
CA SER A 36 -16.80 10.40 0.56
C SER A 36 -15.43 10.86 0.05
N HIS A 37 -15.04 12.10 0.35
CA HIS A 37 -13.75 12.67 -0.07
C HIS A 37 -12.52 12.07 0.65
N TRP A 38 -12.71 11.29 1.73
CA TRP A 38 -11.65 10.55 2.43
C TRP A 38 -11.65 9.06 2.10
N ARG A 39 -12.61 8.59 1.28
CA ARG A 39 -12.76 7.17 0.96
C ARG A 39 -11.98 6.79 -0.29
N ILE A 40 -11.45 5.58 -0.29
CA ILE A 40 -10.72 5.01 -1.43
C ILE A 40 -11.74 4.67 -2.53
N ARG A 41 -11.68 5.40 -3.65
CA ARG A 41 -12.63 5.25 -4.76
C ARG A 41 -12.82 3.81 -5.21
N ARG A 42 -11.74 3.02 -5.32
CA ARG A 42 -11.83 1.62 -5.77
C ARG A 42 -12.64 0.74 -4.80
N SER A 43 -12.47 0.93 -3.50
CA SER A 43 -13.24 0.22 -2.47
C SER A 43 -14.70 0.69 -2.45
N GLU A 44 -14.93 1.99 -2.65
CA GLU A 44 -16.28 2.56 -2.75
C GLU A 44 -17.01 2.12 -4.00
N ALA A 45 -16.33 1.92 -5.13
CA ALA A 45 -16.94 1.47 -6.38
C ALA A 45 -17.71 0.16 -6.18
N ARG A 46 -17.12 -0.82 -5.47
CA ARG A 46 -17.81 -2.07 -5.14
C ARG A 46 -19.08 -1.82 -4.33
N TRP A 47 -18.98 -1.01 -3.27
CA TRP A 47 -20.13 -0.69 -2.44
C TRP A 47 -21.24 0.02 -3.22
N HIS A 48 -20.87 0.99 -4.06
CA HIS A 48 -21.81 1.74 -4.89
C HIS A 48 -22.48 0.87 -5.95
N ILE A 49 -21.78 -0.08 -6.59
CA ILE A 49 -22.39 -1.02 -7.53
C ILE A 49 -23.49 -1.83 -6.83
N GLU A 50 -23.20 -2.36 -5.63
CA GLU A 50 -24.19 -3.12 -4.85
C GLU A 50 -25.38 -2.24 -4.44
N GLN A 51 -25.14 -1.01 -3.99
CA GLN A 51 -26.25 -0.11 -3.64
C GLN A 51 -27.07 0.31 -4.85
N TYR A 52 -26.41 0.61 -5.98
CA TYR A 52 -27.07 1.06 -7.20
C TYR A 52 -28.04 0.00 -7.71
N LYS A 53 -27.64 -1.27 -7.70
CA LYS A 53 -28.46 -2.42 -8.11
C LYS A 53 -29.81 -2.49 -7.40
N ASP A 54 -29.88 -2.04 -6.15
CA ASP A 54 -31.07 -2.15 -5.30
C ASP A 54 -31.98 -0.89 -5.34
N ILE A 55 -31.68 0.10 -6.19
CA ILE A 55 -32.48 1.33 -6.29
C ILE A 55 -33.65 1.14 -7.26
N GLU A 56 -34.86 0.99 -6.72
CA GLU A 56 -36.07 0.84 -7.53
C GLU A 56 -36.34 2.07 -8.44
N GLY A 57 -36.66 1.80 -9.71
CA GLY A 57 -37.13 2.82 -10.67
C GLY A 57 -36.06 3.81 -11.19
N ILE A 58 -34.81 3.71 -10.76
CA ILE A 58 -33.71 4.63 -11.16
C ILE A 58 -32.58 3.92 -11.92
N VAL A 59 -32.42 2.60 -11.75
CA VAL A 59 -31.31 1.84 -12.35
C VAL A 59 -31.36 1.88 -13.87
N ASP A 60 -30.27 2.36 -14.47
CA ASP A 60 -29.93 2.17 -15.86
C ASP A 60 -29.21 0.81 -16.00
N PRO A 61 -29.81 -0.18 -16.67
CA PRO A 61 -29.21 -1.49 -16.84
C PRO A 61 -27.86 -1.46 -17.56
N SER A 62 -27.69 -0.58 -18.55
CA SER A 62 -26.45 -0.46 -19.31
C SER A 62 -25.33 0.12 -18.47
N LEU A 63 -25.63 1.09 -17.59
CA LEU A 63 -24.66 1.62 -16.63
C LEU A 63 -24.24 0.56 -15.60
N LEU A 64 -25.21 -0.18 -15.05
CA LEU A 64 -24.93 -1.24 -14.07
C LEU A 64 -24.07 -2.35 -14.68
N GLU A 65 -24.40 -2.79 -15.90
CA GLU A 65 -23.63 -3.79 -16.64
C GLU A 65 -22.19 -3.31 -16.89
N LEU A 66 -22.03 -2.08 -17.39
CA LEU A 66 -20.71 -1.48 -17.61
C LEU A 66 -19.89 -1.42 -16.32
N ALA A 67 -20.49 -0.98 -15.22
CA ALA A 67 -19.81 -0.85 -13.93
C ALA A 67 -19.35 -2.21 -13.38
N VAL A 68 -20.18 -3.26 -13.51
CA VAL A 68 -19.81 -4.63 -13.10
C VAL A 68 -18.70 -5.19 -13.98
N LEU A 69 -18.80 -5.02 -15.30
CA LEU A 69 -17.79 -5.49 -16.25
C LEU A 69 -16.44 -4.82 -16.01
N ASP A 70 -16.41 -3.48 -15.93
CA ASP A 70 -15.19 -2.73 -15.63
C ASP A 70 -14.58 -3.16 -14.28
N PHE A 71 -15.42 -3.28 -13.24
CA PHE A 71 -14.95 -3.72 -11.94
C PHE A 71 -14.25 -5.09 -12.03
N ASN A 72 -14.84 -6.06 -12.72
CA ASN A 72 -14.27 -7.40 -12.86
C ASN A 72 -13.00 -7.41 -13.73
N MET A 73 -12.94 -6.64 -14.81
CA MET A 73 -11.74 -6.53 -15.65
C MET A 73 -10.55 -5.97 -14.86
N VAL A 74 -10.74 -4.88 -14.12
CA VAL A 74 -9.69 -4.29 -13.29
C VAL A 74 -9.29 -5.25 -12.15
N GLN A 75 -10.25 -5.95 -11.56
CA GLN A 75 -9.98 -6.95 -10.52
C GLN A 75 -9.10 -8.10 -11.04
N LEU A 76 -9.26 -8.51 -12.29
CA LEU A 76 -8.43 -9.53 -12.92
C LEU A 76 -6.97 -9.08 -13.09
N VAL A 77 -6.75 -7.80 -13.42
CA VAL A 77 -5.41 -7.21 -13.46
C VAL A 77 -4.77 -7.27 -12.07
N TYR A 78 -5.52 -6.89 -11.02
CA TYR A 78 -5.01 -6.95 -9.65
C TYR A 78 -4.66 -8.38 -9.19
N GLN A 79 -5.47 -9.36 -9.56
CA GLN A 79 -5.17 -10.77 -9.26
C GLN A 79 -3.90 -11.24 -9.97
N THR A 80 -3.68 -10.79 -11.21
CA THR A 80 -2.45 -11.08 -11.95
C THR A 80 -1.24 -10.44 -11.27
N ASP A 81 -1.34 -9.16 -10.89
CA ASP A 81 -0.27 -8.47 -10.17
C ASP A 81 0.07 -9.16 -8.84
N LEU A 82 -0.96 -9.52 -8.07
CA LEU A 82 -0.77 -10.17 -6.78
C LEU A 82 -0.13 -11.55 -6.93
N LYS A 83 -0.44 -12.31 -7.99
CA LYS A 83 0.23 -13.59 -8.28
C LYS A 83 1.72 -13.40 -8.56
N GLU A 84 2.08 -12.38 -9.33
CA GLU A 84 3.49 -12.06 -9.59
C GLU A 84 4.22 -11.60 -8.33
N LEU A 85 3.57 -10.77 -7.51
CA LEU A 85 4.11 -10.33 -6.22
C LEU A 85 4.31 -11.50 -5.25
N ASN A 86 3.37 -12.44 -5.19
CA ASN A 86 3.52 -13.65 -4.38
C ASN A 86 4.71 -14.49 -4.83
N ARG A 87 4.97 -14.58 -6.15
CA ARG A 87 6.15 -15.29 -6.66
C ARG A 87 7.43 -14.57 -6.23
N TRP A 88 7.51 -13.26 -6.46
CA TRP A 88 8.65 -12.44 -6.04
C TRP A 88 8.92 -12.55 -4.53
N TRP A 89 7.88 -12.52 -3.70
CA TRP A 89 7.99 -12.59 -2.25
C TRP A 89 8.55 -13.93 -1.77
N LYS A 90 8.09 -15.04 -2.38
CA LYS A 90 8.64 -16.38 -2.13
C LYS A 90 10.07 -16.52 -2.62
N GLU A 91 10.40 -15.97 -3.79
CA GLU A 91 11.76 -16.02 -4.35
C GLU A 91 12.77 -15.22 -3.52
N LEU A 92 12.33 -14.18 -2.83
CA LEU A 92 13.16 -13.43 -1.89
C LEU A 92 13.55 -14.24 -0.65
N GLY A 93 12.76 -15.26 -0.26
CA GLY A 93 13.00 -16.08 0.91
C GLY A 93 12.97 -15.32 2.25
N LEU A 94 12.53 -14.05 2.24
CA LEU A 94 12.47 -13.20 3.43
C LEU A 94 11.50 -13.77 4.48
N PRO A 95 10.30 -14.26 4.15
CA PRO A 95 9.38 -14.79 5.16
C PRO A 95 9.95 -15.98 5.93
N GLU A 96 10.68 -16.87 5.24
CA GLU A 96 11.29 -18.05 5.84
C GLU A 96 12.57 -17.71 6.63
N LYS A 97 13.30 -16.66 6.21
CA LYS A 97 14.56 -16.24 6.83
C LYS A 97 14.37 -15.21 7.95
N LEU A 98 13.28 -14.46 7.92
CA LEU A 98 12.92 -13.40 8.86
C LEU A 98 11.61 -13.75 9.55
N GLU A 99 11.57 -14.85 10.30
CA GLU A 99 10.36 -15.31 11.00
C GLU A 99 9.79 -14.26 11.99
N PHE A 100 10.63 -13.31 12.43
CA PHE A 100 10.20 -12.18 13.27
C PHE A 100 9.41 -11.12 12.50
N ALA A 101 9.61 -10.99 11.19
CA ALA A 101 9.00 -9.97 10.36
C ALA A 101 7.59 -10.40 9.95
N ARG A 102 6.64 -9.46 10.02
CA ARG A 102 5.24 -9.73 9.70
C ARG A 102 5.07 -9.88 8.19
N ASP A 103 4.46 -10.97 7.75
CA ASP A 103 4.07 -11.11 6.33
C ASP A 103 2.89 -10.18 6.02
N ARG A 104 3.20 -9.06 5.36
CA ARG A 104 2.27 -7.98 5.01
C ARG A 104 2.13 -7.80 3.51
N LEU A 105 2.42 -8.82 2.70
CA LEU A 105 2.38 -8.69 1.23
C LEU A 105 1.00 -8.25 0.73
N ASN A 106 -0.06 -8.86 1.27
CA ASN A 106 -1.43 -8.56 0.86
C ASN A 106 -1.83 -7.14 1.27
N GLU A 107 -1.52 -6.72 2.49
CA GLU A 107 -1.79 -5.37 2.99
C GLU A 107 -1.02 -4.32 2.20
N SER A 108 0.26 -4.57 1.91
CA SER A 108 1.11 -3.70 1.10
C SER A 108 0.55 -3.55 -0.32
N PHE A 109 0.06 -4.65 -0.90
CA PHE A 109 -0.61 -4.62 -2.20
C PHE A 109 -1.93 -3.85 -2.17
N GLN A 110 -2.76 -4.03 -1.14
CA GLN A 110 -3.99 -3.25 -0.97
C GLN A 110 -3.69 -1.75 -0.83
N TRP A 111 -2.62 -1.40 -0.13
CA TRP A 111 -2.16 -0.02 0.01
C TRP A 111 -1.76 0.57 -1.35
N ALA A 112 -0.99 -0.16 -2.14
CA ALA A 112 -0.62 0.25 -3.49
C ALA A 112 -1.83 0.38 -4.44
N VAL A 113 -2.79 -0.54 -4.40
CA VAL A 113 -4.05 -0.47 -5.17
C VAL A 113 -4.84 0.78 -4.79
N SER A 114 -4.83 1.18 -3.52
CA SER A 114 -5.57 2.35 -3.04
C SER A 114 -5.04 3.65 -3.65
N LEU A 115 -3.72 3.72 -3.89
CA LEU A 115 -3.04 4.86 -4.50
C LEU A 115 -3.03 4.82 -6.04
N ILE A 116 -2.88 3.63 -6.63
CA ILE A 116 -2.67 3.42 -8.06
C ILE A 116 -3.77 2.48 -8.59
N GLN A 117 -4.95 3.04 -8.80
CA GLN A 117 -6.19 2.30 -9.07
C GLN A 117 -6.35 1.94 -10.54
N GLU A 118 -5.61 2.57 -11.44
CA GLU A 118 -5.82 2.42 -12.86
C GLU A 118 -5.07 1.17 -13.39
N PRO A 119 -5.72 0.34 -14.22
CA PRO A 119 -5.17 -0.96 -14.63
C PRO A 119 -3.84 -0.83 -15.41
N GLN A 120 -3.67 0.22 -16.21
CA GLN A 120 -2.47 0.48 -17.02
C GLN A 120 -1.19 0.69 -16.20
N PHE A 121 -1.31 0.98 -14.91
CA PHE A 121 -0.17 1.21 -14.01
C PHE A 121 0.22 -0.04 -13.19
N SER A 122 -0.01 -1.24 -13.73
CA SER A 122 0.37 -2.53 -13.11
C SER A 122 1.82 -2.56 -12.62
N TYR A 123 2.78 -2.14 -13.45
CA TYR A 123 4.19 -2.11 -13.02
C TYR A 123 4.42 -1.19 -11.82
N CYS A 124 3.85 0.02 -11.85
CA CYS A 124 3.96 0.99 -10.76
C CYS A 124 3.31 0.44 -9.47
N ARG A 125 2.14 -0.18 -9.55
CA ARG A 125 1.51 -0.87 -8.40
C ARG A 125 2.42 -1.94 -7.82
N LYS A 126 2.95 -2.84 -8.67
CA LYS A 126 3.80 -3.94 -8.19
C LYS A 126 5.05 -3.41 -7.49
N ILE A 127 5.75 -2.46 -8.10
CA ILE A 127 6.93 -1.87 -7.47
C ILE A 127 6.57 -1.14 -6.17
N MET A 128 5.47 -0.39 -6.13
CA MET A 128 5.02 0.26 -4.89
C MET A 128 4.76 -0.76 -3.79
N SER A 129 4.08 -1.87 -4.09
CA SER A 129 3.87 -2.96 -3.14
C SER A 129 5.18 -3.56 -2.64
N LYS A 130 6.14 -3.81 -3.54
CA LYS A 130 7.47 -4.32 -3.17
C LYS A 130 8.17 -3.37 -2.18
N LEU A 131 8.17 -2.08 -2.47
CA LEU A 131 8.77 -1.06 -1.61
C LEU A 131 8.09 -0.99 -0.24
N VAL A 132 6.76 -0.98 -0.19
CA VAL A 132 6.01 -0.98 1.08
C VAL A 132 6.30 -2.25 1.90
N CYS A 133 6.37 -3.43 1.26
CA CYS A 133 6.75 -4.67 1.94
C CYS A 133 8.14 -4.55 2.58
N LEU A 134 9.12 -4.06 1.82
CA LEU A 134 10.49 -3.92 2.31
C LEU A 134 10.60 -2.86 3.41
N VAL A 135 9.83 -1.78 3.35
CA VAL A 135 9.73 -0.80 4.43
C VAL A 135 9.21 -1.47 5.70
N ASN A 136 8.16 -2.30 5.62
CA ASN A 136 7.64 -3.01 6.79
C ASN A 136 8.64 -4.02 7.36
N VAL A 137 9.42 -4.70 6.51
CA VAL A 137 10.50 -5.60 6.98
C VAL A 137 11.60 -4.82 7.68
N VAL A 138 12.02 -3.68 7.12
CA VAL A 138 13.03 -2.82 7.74
C VAL A 138 12.50 -2.27 9.07
N ASP A 139 11.25 -1.82 9.12
CA ASP A 139 10.57 -1.38 10.35
C ASP A 139 10.64 -2.47 11.44
N ASP A 140 10.28 -3.71 11.12
CA ASP A 140 10.37 -4.84 12.07
C ASP A 140 11.83 -5.14 12.51
N VAL A 141 12.82 -4.91 11.64
CA VAL A 141 14.24 -5.00 12.02
C VAL A 141 14.59 -3.94 13.07
N TYR A 142 14.14 -2.69 12.92
CA TYR A 142 14.45 -1.60 13.86
C TYR A 142 13.64 -1.67 15.16
N ASP A 143 12.36 -2.01 15.09
CA ASP A 143 11.43 -1.88 16.22
C ASP A 143 11.29 -3.15 17.06
N VAL A 144 11.57 -4.33 16.47
CA VAL A 144 11.31 -5.62 17.12
C VAL A 144 12.58 -6.44 17.35
N TYR A 145 13.47 -6.51 16.37
CA TYR A 145 14.49 -7.56 16.36
C TYR A 145 15.93 -7.08 16.60
N GLY A 146 16.36 -6.01 15.95
CA GLY A 146 17.76 -5.58 15.97
C GLY A 146 18.19 -4.96 17.30
N SER A 147 19.37 -5.32 17.78
CA SER A 147 20.01 -4.61 18.89
C SER A 147 20.58 -3.25 18.43
N MET A 148 20.71 -2.27 19.33
CA MET A 148 21.20 -0.93 18.96
C MET A 148 22.54 -0.96 18.19
N ASP A 149 23.49 -1.81 18.60
CA ASP A 149 24.78 -1.96 17.91
C ASP A 149 24.65 -2.56 16.50
N GLU A 150 23.70 -3.49 16.29
CA GLU A 150 23.37 -4.01 14.97
C GLU A 150 22.67 -2.94 14.11
N LEU A 151 21.73 -2.19 14.68
CA LEU A 151 20.98 -1.14 13.98
C LEU A 151 21.88 0.01 13.52
N GLN A 152 22.89 0.39 14.33
CA GLN A 152 23.88 1.38 13.92
C GLN A 152 24.72 0.89 12.73
N ARG A 153 25.16 -0.37 12.75
CA ARG A 153 25.90 -0.97 11.62
C ARG A 153 25.02 -1.10 10.38
N PHE A 154 23.76 -1.52 10.54
CA PHE A 154 22.81 -1.64 9.45
C PHE A 154 22.49 -0.27 8.83
N THR A 155 22.29 0.75 9.66
CA THR A 155 22.12 2.14 9.22
C THR A 155 23.34 2.58 8.41
N ALA A 156 24.55 2.36 8.92
CA ALA A 156 25.77 2.71 8.21
C ALA A 156 25.87 2.03 6.85
N ALA A 157 25.52 0.74 6.76
CA ALA A 157 25.49 0.01 5.49
C ALA A 157 24.48 0.62 4.49
N ILE A 158 23.26 0.95 4.92
CA ILE A 158 22.25 1.63 4.10
C ILE A 158 22.74 3.00 3.63
N LEU A 159 23.39 3.78 4.50
CA LEU A 159 23.91 5.11 4.14
C LEU A 159 25.05 5.01 3.10
N ARG A 160 25.94 4.01 3.24
CA ARG A 160 27.02 3.75 2.27
C ARG A 160 26.47 3.21 0.94
N TRP A 161 25.40 2.42 0.99
CA TRP A 161 24.80 1.76 -0.17
C TRP A 161 25.82 0.89 -0.94
N ASN A 162 26.67 0.16 -0.21
CA ASN A 162 27.68 -0.74 -0.78
C ASN A 162 27.33 -2.20 -0.45
N ALA A 163 27.02 -3.00 -1.47
CA ALA A 163 26.67 -4.41 -1.31
C ALA A 163 27.89 -5.32 -1.10
N GLU A 164 29.11 -4.81 -1.32
CA GLU A 164 30.37 -5.57 -1.15
C GLU A 164 30.86 -5.58 0.30
N GLU A 165 30.29 -4.74 1.17
CA GLU A 165 30.73 -4.52 2.55
C GLU A 165 29.62 -4.88 3.55
N LEU A 166 29.14 -6.11 3.49
CA LEU A 166 28.05 -6.62 4.36
C LEU A 166 28.51 -7.66 5.38
N ASP A 167 29.78 -8.11 5.32
CA ASP A 167 30.31 -9.22 6.14
C ASP A 167 30.21 -8.95 7.65
N GLU A 168 30.18 -7.68 8.06
CA GLU A 168 30.04 -7.27 9.47
C GLU A 168 28.60 -7.33 10.00
N LEU A 169 27.61 -7.54 9.12
CA LEU A 169 26.20 -7.63 9.49
C LEU A 169 25.78 -9.08 9.74
N PRO A 170 24.85 -9.34 10.67
CA PRO A 170 24.19 -10.64 10.77
C PRO A 170 23.51 -11.04 9.44
N GLU A 171 23.44 -12.35 9.16
CA GLU A 171 22.87 -12.90 7.90
C GLU A 171 21.50 -12.28 7.57
N TYR A 172 20.61 -12.15 8.56
CA TYR A 172 19.27 -11.60 8.37
C TYR A 172 19.27 -10.13 7.87
N MET A 173 20.20 -9.31 8.36
CA MET A 173 20.38 -7.92 7.92
C MET A 173 21.01 -7.85 6.53
N GLN A 174 21.91 -8.77 6.21
CA GLN A 174 22.47 -8.87 4.85
C GLN A 174 21.36 -9.18 3.84
N ILE A 175 20.50 -10.17 4.14
CA ILE A 175 19.37 -10.54 3.28
C ILE A 175 18.41 -9.34 3.14
N CYS A 176 18.08 -8.65 4.23
CA CYS A 176 17.24 -7.45 4.21
C CYS A 176 17.85 -6.33 3.35
N PHE A 177 19.13 -6.02 3.54
CA PHE A 177 19.86 -5.04 2.72
C PHE A 177 19.81 -5.41 1.24
N MET A 178 20.12 -6.66 0.90
CA MET A 178 20.16 -7.14 -0.47
C MET A 178 18.78 -7.07 -1.13
N ALA A 179 17.70 -7.35 -0.39
CA ALA A 179 16.35 -7.22 -0.91
C ALA A 179 16.00 -5.76 -1.26
N VAL A 180 16.35 -4.80 -0.39
CA VAL A 180 16.21 -3.36 -0.64
C VAL A 180 17.06 -2.91 -1.83
N TYR A 181 18.35 -3.30 -1.84
CA TYR A 181 19.31 -2.94 -2.87
C TYR A 181 18.88 -3.45 -4.24
N ASN A 182 18.53 -4.74 -4.36
CA ASN A 182 18.15 -5.35 -5.63
C ASN A 182 16.85 -4.75 -6.17
N THR A 183 15.85 -4.52 -5.31
CA THR A 183 14.57 -3.92 -5.72
C THR A 183 14.74 -2.47 -6.18
N ALA A 184 15.58 -1.69 -5.51
CA ALA A 184 15.88 -0.32 -5.93
C ALA A 184 16.59 -0.28 -7.29
N ASN A 185 17.55 -1.20 -7.52
CA ASN A 185 18.25 -1.32 -8.80
C ASN A 185 17.34 -1.82 -9.92
N GLU A 186 16.40 -2.73 -9.65
CA GLU A 186 15.36 -3.17 -10.60
C GLU A 186 14.54 -1.96 -11.11
N LEU A 187 14.07 -1.12 -10.19
CA LEU A 187 13.30 0.08 -10.53
C LEU A 187 14.16 1.11 -11.29
N ALA A 188 15.41 1.32 -10.87
CA ALA A 188 16.33 2.21 -11.57
C ALA A 188 16.60 1.75 -13.01
N TYR A 189 16.86 0.45 -13.20
CA TYR A 189 17.06 -0.12 -14.53
C TYR A 189 15.81 0.07 -15.40
N TYR A 190 14.62 -0.19 -14.85
CA TYR A 190 13.37 0.01 -15.58
C TYR A 190 13.17 1.47 -16.01
N THR A 191 13.39 2.43 -15.11
CA THR A 191 13.20 3.86 -15.42
C THR A 191 14.20 4.37 -16.44
N ILE A 192 15.46 3.91 -16.39
CA ILE A 192 16.45 4.20 -17.43
C ILE A 192 15.98 3.64 -18.77
N LYS A 193 15.57 2.37 -18.79
CA LYS A 193 15.15 1.68 -20.02
C LYS A 193 13.91 2.30 -20.66
N GLN A 194 12.92 2.69 -19.86
CA GLN A 194 11.61 3.16 -20.35
C GLN A 194 11.50 4.67 -20.51
N LYS A 195 12.28 5.44 -19.74
CA LYS A 195 12.15 6.90 -19.64
C LYS A 195 13.48 7.65 -19.82
N GLY A 196 14.60 6.94 -19.94
CA GLY A 196 15.93 7.58 -19.99
C GLY A 196 16.31 8.28 -18.68
N PHE A 197 15.65 7.96 -17.58
CA PHE A 197 15.81 8.63 -16.29
C PHE A 197 16.32 7.66 -15.23
N ASN A 198 17.41 8.02 -14.56
CA ASN A 198 17.93 7.22 -13.46
C ASN A 198 17.31 7.67 -12.12
N CYS A 199 16.34 6.89 -11.63
CA CYS A 199 15.70 7.20 -10.35
C CYS A 199 16.48 6.71 -9.11
N LEU A 200 17.59 5.97 -9.28
CA LEU A 200 18.33 5.36 -8.17
C LEU A 200 18.76 6.38 -7.10
N PRO A 201 19.30 7.57 -7.42
CA PRO A 201 19.70 8.54 -6.40
C PRO A 201 18.53 8.96 -5.49
N TYR A 202 17.32 9.05 -6.04
CA TYR A 202 16.11 9.43 -5.30
C TYR A 202 15.63 8.30 -4.40
N ILE A 203 15.69 7.05 -4.88
CA ILE A 203 15.35 5.87 -4.06
C ILE A 203 16.35 5.76 -2.90
N LYS A 204 17.65 5.89 -3.18
CA LYS A 204 18.69 5.90 -2.13
C LYS A 204 18.36 6.97 -1.09
N GLN A 205 18.04 8.18 -1.51
CA GLN A 205 17.71 9.26 -0.59
C GLN A 205 16.45 8.95 0.25
N ALA A 206 15.39 8.39 -0.36
CA ALA A 206 14.18 8.01 0.36
C ALA A 206 14.45 6.93 1.42
N VAL A 207 15.19 5.87 1.06
CA VAL A 207 15.57 4.81 2.01
C VAL A 207 16.41 5.38 3.14
N ARG A 208 17.39 6.25 2.85
CA ARG A 208 18.19 6.92 3.89
C ARG A 208 17.34 7.72 4.87
N ILE A 209 16.36 8.47 4.37
CA ILE A 209 15.43 9.25 5.22
C ILE A 209 14.61 8.31 6.11
N CYS A 210 14.05 7.24 5.55
CA CYS A 210 13.28 6.26 6.33
C CYS A 210 14.13 5.62 7.43
N THR A 211 15.34 5.16 7.10
CA THR A 211 16.25 4.52 8.06
C THR A 211 16.71 5.46 9.17
N ILE A 212 17.00 6.73 8.84
CA ILE A 212 17.30 7.76 9.85
C ILE A 212 16.07 8.02 10.74
N GLY A 213 14.87 7.97 10.17
CA GLY A 213 13.62 8.05 10.94
C GLY A 213 13.51 6.93 11.97
N PHE A 214 13.70 5.68 11.54
CA PHE A 214 13.59 4.51 12.42
C PHE A 214 14.58 4.55 13.58
N ILE A 215 15.86 4.82 13.32
CA ILE A 215 16.87 4.85 14.40
C ILE A 215 16.65 5.99 15.40
N ASN A 216 16.02 7.09 14.98
CA ASN A 216 15.75 8.23 15.86
C ASN A 216 14.47 8.07 16.70
N VAL A 217 13.54 7.20 16.28
CA VAL A 217 12.31 6.90 17.01
C VAL A 217 12.52 5.77 18.02
N GLY A 218 13.48 4.87 17.77
CA GLY A 218 13.88 3.79 18.68
C GLY A 218 14.78 4.19 19.87
N ILE A 219 14.85 5.47 20.24
CA ILE A 219 15.58 5.99 21.43
C ILE A 219 14.60 6.63 22.41
#